data_AF-A0A167XD53-F1
#
_entry.id   AF-A0A167XD53-F1
#
_cell.length_a   1.000
_cell.length_b   1.000
_cell.length_c   1.000
_cell.angle_alpha   90.00
_cell.angle_beta   90.00
_cell.angle_gamma   90.00
#
_symmetry.space_group_name_H-M   'P 1'
#
loop_
_entity.id
_entity.type
_entity.pdbx_description
1 polymer ?
#
loop_
_entity_poly.entity_id
_entity_poly.type
_entity_poly.pdbx_seq_one_letter_code
_entity_poly.pdbx_strand_id
1 'polypeptide(L)'
;MTWYPKFLSCLSYFVNHAQHTEPVQAVAARVNIRLPFEKAASAGIASAAAQIVRPGETLRVALVPYIRRLVVTGFDNPATLLGFFGDDWIEGISPIHETERRNYLFAAKSETWLKVKSHYDMEDGQAVPFLRPLIGVTEREITSAESNWSDWLAMQDWMLGPRAPPGEEDSGGSRD
;
A
#
# COMPACT_ATOMS: atom_id res chain seq x y z
N MET A 1 13.87 -4.47 16.47
CA MET A 1 12.59 -3.89 15.99
C MET A 1 12.77 -2.39 15.79
N THR A 2 13.46 -1.97 14.73
CA THR A 2 13.80 -0.55 14.45
C THR A 2 12.78 0.14 13.54
N TRP A 3 11.97 -0.63 12.80
CA TRP A 3 10.97 -0.13 11.86
C TRP A 3 9.81 0.65 12.50
N TYR A 4 9.19 0.12 13.56
CA TYR A 4 7.95 0.68 14.10
C TYR A 4 8.08 2.13 14.63
N PRO A 5 9.15 2.50 15.36
CA PRO A 5 9.38 3.91 15.70
C PRO A 5 9.47 4.84 14.49
N LYS A 6 10.11 4.40 13.40
CA LYS A 6 10.21 5.15 12.13
C LYS A 6 8.86 5.28 11.45
N PHE A 7 8.05 4.22 11.47
CA PHE A 7 6.66 4.26 11.00
C PHE A 7 5.83 5.30 11.79
N LEU A 8 5.97 5.34 13.12
CA LEU A 8 5.29 6.32 13.97
C LEU A 8 5.74 7.76 13.67
N SER A 9 7.03 7.97 13.39
CA SER A 9 7.56 9.26 12.94
C SER A 9 6.89 9.71 11.64
N CYS A 10 6.79 8.82 10.65
CA CYS A 10 6.11 9.08 9.38
C CYS A 10 4.63 9.43 9.55
N LEU A 11 3.93 8.67 10.40
CA LEU A 11 2.53 8.91 10.71
C LEU A 11 2.33 10.28 11.37
N SER A 12 3.16 10.60 12.37
CA SER A 12 3.12 11.88 13.06
C SER A 12 3.41 13.04 12.10
N TYR A 13 4.41 12.91 11.23
CA TYR A 13 4.74 13.92 10.22
C TYR A 13 3.58 14.16 9.25
N PHE A 14 2.99 13.08 8.71
CA PHE A 14 1.86 13.18 7.78
C PHE A 14 0.66 13.91 8.41
N VAL A 15 0.30 13.54 9.63
CA VAL A 15 -0.86 14.09 10.34
C VAL A 15 -0.60 15.49 10.87
N ASN A 16 0.55 15.78 11.46
CA ASN A 16 0.75 17.06 12.13
C ASN A 16 1.30 18.15 11.19
N HIS A 17 1.87 17.77 10.04
CA HIS A 17 2.55 18.70 9.15
C HIS A 17 2.14 18.51 7.68
N ALA A 18 2.43 17.34 7.10
CA ALA A 18 2.42 17.18 5.65
C ALA A 18 1.05 17.44 5.02
N GLN A 19 -0.04 16.96 5.64
CA GLN A 19 -1.41 17.17 5.15
C GLN A 19 -1.83 18.65 5.05
N HIS A 20 -1.11 19.55 5.71
CA HIS A 20 -1.40 20.99 5.67
C HIS A 20 -0.57 21.74 4.63
N THR A 21 0.32 21.05 3.91
CA THR A 21 1.17 21.66 2.89
C THR A 21 0.47 21.68 1.53
N GLU A 22 0.71 22.74 0.75
CA GLU A 22 0.14 22.89 -0.60
C GLU A 22 0.50 21.73 -1.54
N PRO A 23 1.76 21.23 -1.60
CA PRO A 23 2.10 20.11 -2.49
C PRO A 23 1.31 18.83 -2.16
N VAL A 24 1.15 18.50 -0.88
CA VAL A 24 0.39 17.32 -0.43
C VAL A 24 -1.09 17.47 -0.74
N GLN A 25 -1.67 18.65 -0.50
CA GLN A 25 -3.07 18.94 -0.83
C GLN A 25 -3.32 18.88 -2.34
N ALA A 26 -2.41 19.42 -3.16
CA ALA A 26 -2.50 19.36 -4.61
C ALA A 26 -2.47 17.91 -5.12
N VAL A 27 -1.57 17.07 -4.60
CA VAL A 27 -1.52 15.64 -4.94
C VAL A 27 -2.80 14.94 -4.47
N ALA A 28 -3.23 15.17 -3.23
CA ALA A 28 -4.43 14.55 -2.66
C ALA A 28 -5.70 14.84 -3.48
N ALA A 29 -5.88 16.11 -3.87
CA ALA A 29 -6.95 16.55 -4.75
C ALA A 29 -6.83 15.88 -6.13
N ARG A 30 -5.62 15.83 -6.71
CA ARG A 30 -5.38 15.24 -8.03
C ARG A 30 -5.69 13.75 -8.08
N VAL A 31 -5.41 13.01 -7.01
CA VAL A 31 -5.64 11.56 -6.90
C VAL A 31 -6.98 11.22 -6.22
N ASN A 32 -7.81 12.24 -5.94
CA ASN A 32 -9.12 12.14 -5.29
C ASN A 32 -9.11 11.33 -3.98
N ILE A 33 -8.27 11.72 -3.03
CA ILE A 33 -8.22 11.15 -1.69
C ILE A 33 -8.33 12.25 -0.64
N ARG A 34 -9.18 12.05 0.36
CA ARG A 34 -9.36 12.99 1.47
C ARG A 34 -8.22 12.86 2.47
N LEU A 35 -7.64 13.99 2.84
CA LEU A 35 -6.66 14.10 3.91
C LEU A 35 -7.34 13.95 5.28
N PRO A 36 -6.59 13.56 6.32
CA PRO A 36 -7.17 13.35 7.66
C PRO A 36 -7.98 14.55 8.20
N PHE A 37 -7.52 15.77 8.00
CA PHE A 37 -8.23 16.98 8.46
C PHE A 37 -9.58 17.18 7.75
N GLU A 38 -9.66 16.82 6.47
CA GLU A 38 -10.90 16.90 5.68
C GLU A 38 -11.93 15.87 6.16
N LYS A 39 -11.47 14.67 6.52
CA LYS A 39 -12.31 13.62 7.11
C LYS A 39 -12.88 14.06 8.46
N ALA A 40 -12.06 14.64 9.33
CA ALA A 40 -12.50 15.16 10.62
C ALA A 40 -13.55 16.28 10.47
N ALA A 41 -13.38 17.17 9.48
CA ALA A 41 -14.35 18.21 9.17
C ALA A 41 -15.71 17.62 8.71
N SER A 42 -15.67 16.63 7.81
CA SER A 42 -16.88 15.97 7.30
C SER A 42 -17.64 15.17 8.36
N ALA A 43 -16.95 14.65 9.38
CA ALA A 43 -17.55 13.91 10.49
C ALA A 43 -18.21 14.81 11.55
N GLY A 44 -18.28 16.13 11.35
CA GLY A 44 -18.85 17.07 12.31
C GLY A 44 -18.01 17.25 13.59
N ILE A 45 -16.77 16.76 13.61
CA ILE A 45 -15.84 16.85 14.76
C ILE A 45 -15.23 18.27 14.86
N ALA A 46 -15.50 19.13 13.88
CA ALA A 46 -14.89 20.44 13.70
C ALA A 46 -15.23 21.53 14.75
N SER A 47 -16.00 21.26 15.80
CA SER A 47 -16.31 22.29 16.82
C SER A 47 -16.01 21.91 18.27
N ALA A 48 -15.52 20.70 18.57
CA ALA A 48 -15.14 20.32 19.95
C ALA A 48 -13.70 19.78 20.08
N ALA A 49 -13.05 19.41 18.98
CA ALA A 49 -11.71 18.81 19.02
C ALA A 49 -10.56 19.81 19.23
N ALA A 50 -10.79 21.12 19.08
CA ALA A 50 -9.75 22.11 19.40
C ALA A 50 -9.44 22.20 20.91
N GLN A 51 -10.28 21.61 21.79
CA GLN A 51 -10.10 21.71 23.25
C GLN A 51 -9.99 20.37 23.99
N ILE A 52 -10.12 19.22 23.33
CA ILE A 52 -10.01 17.91 24.02
C ILE A 52 -9.27 16.84 23.17
N VAL A 53 -8.38 17.22 22.24
CA VAL A 53 -7.42 16.21 21.76
C VAL A 53 -6.36 16.05 22.83
N ARG A 54 -6.63 15.13 23.76
CA ARG A 54 -5.61 14.59 24.66
C ARG A 54 -4.47 14.05 23.78
N PRO A 55 -3.19 14.24 24.15
CA PRO A 55 -2.08 13.60 23.46
C PRO A 55 -2.26 12.07 23.59
N GLY A 56 -2.78 11.43 22.54
CA GLY A 56 -3.16 10.02 22.54
C GLY A 56 -4.42 9.69 21.72
N GLU A 57 -5.30 10.65 21.46
CA GLU A 57 -6.47 10.48 20.58
C GLU A 57 -6.20 11.10 19.20
N THR A 58 -5.10 10.70 18.58
CA THR A 58 -5.01 10.81 17.13
C THR A 58 -6.12 9.92 16.57
N LEU A 59 -7.00 10.48 15.73
CA LEU A 59 -7.80 9.67 14.81
C LEU A 59 -6.85 8.60 14.26
N ARG A 60 -7.19 7.31 14.35
CA ARG A 60 -6.29 6.23 13.90
C ARG A 60 -6.13 6.34 12.37
N VAL A 61 -5.24 7.22 11.92
CA VAL A 61 -4.96 7.45 10.51
C VAL A 61 -4.13 6.26 10.04
N ALA A 62 -4.73 5.42 9.21
CA ALA A 62 -3.99 4.40 8.49
C ALA A 62 -3.23 5.07 7.34
N LEU A 63 -1.92 4.81 7.21
CA LEU A 63 -1.13 5.29 6.08
C LEU A 63 -1.37 4.45 4.81
N VAL A 64 -1.78 3.19 4.96
CA VAL A 64 -1.96 2.24 3.84
C VAL A 64 -2.86 2.79 2.73
N PRO A 65 -4.04 3.39 2.97
CA PRO A 65 -4.87 3.93 1.89
C PRO A 65 -4.18 5.05 1.10
N TYR A 66 -3.37 5.88 1.76
CA TYR A 66 -2.62 6.95 1.11
C TYR A 66 -1.49 6.38 0.26
N ILE A 67 -0.67 5.49 0.84
CA ILE A 67 0.42 4.81 0.11
C ILE A 67 -0.14 4.05 -1.11
N ARG A 68 -1.21 3.27 -0.91
CA ARG A 68 -1.89 2.53 -1.97
C ARG A 68 -2.39 3.44 -3.08
N ARG A 69 -3.01 4.57 -2.75
CA ARG A 69 -3.49 5.55 -3.75
C ARG A 69 -2.35 6.18 -4.53
N LEU A 70 -1.25 6.56 -3.86
CA LEU A 70 -0.05 7.10 -4.51
C LEU A 70 0.57 6.08 -5.47
N VAL A 71 0.71 4.82 -5.05
CA VAL A 71 1.24 3.73 -5.89
C VAL A 71 0.44 3.57 -7.18
N VAL A 72 -0.88 3.40 -7.09
CA VAL A 72 -1.69 3.10 -8.29
C VAL A 72 -1.90 4.28 -9.23
N THR A 73 -1.68 5.51 -8.73
CA THR A 73 -1.72 6.73 -9.55
C THR A 73 -0.33 7.17 -10.01
N GLY A 74 0.73 6.45 -9.60
CA GLY A 74 2.13 6.73 -9.95
C GLY A 74 2.72 7.99 -9.31
N PHE A 75 2.23 8.36 -8.12
CA PHE A 75 2.75 9.43 -7.26
C PHE A 75 3.60 8.88 -6.11
N ASP A 76 4.21 7.71 -6.27
CA ASP A 76 5.02 7.03 -5.26
C ASP A 76 6.53 7.18 -5.50
N ASN A 77 6.95 8.27 -6.14
CA ASN A 77 8.35 8.60 -6.33
C ASN A 77 8.99 9.14 -5.03
N PRO A 78 10.33 9.09 -4.87
CA PRO A 78 11.00 9.48 -3.64
C PRO A 78 10.67 10.89 -3.14
N ALA A 79 10.52 11.87 -4.04
CA ALA A 79 10.21 13.25 -3.67
C ALA A 79 8.78 13.37 -3.09
N THR A 80 7.81 12.69 -3.69
CA THR A 80 6.44 12.66 -3.17
C THR A 80 6.36 11.89 -1.85
N LEU A 81 7.05 10.76 -1.71
CA LEU A 81 7.05 9.99 -0.45
C LEU A 81 7.71 10.78 0.69
N LEU A 82 8.83 11.46 0.42
CA LEU A 82 9.44 12.39 1.37
C LEU A 82 8.46 13.50 1.76
N GLY A 83 7.79 14.11 0.78
CA GLY A 83 6.83 15.19 1.03
C GLY A 83 5.62 14.76 1.86
N PHE A 84 5.15 13.51 1.73
CA PHE A 84 4.02 12.98 2.51
C PHE A 84 4.44 12.47 3.90
N PHE A 85 5.61 11.83 4.01
CA PHE A 85 5.96 10.99 5.16
C PHE A 85 7.24 11.41 5.90
N GLY A 86 7.96 12.43 5.42
CA GLY A 86 9.12 13.00 6.08
C GLY A 86 10.40 12.15 5.93
N ASP A 87 11.49 12.58 6.57
CA ASP A 87 12.83 12.03 6.36
C ASP A 87 12.96 10.54 6.68
N ASP A 88 12.14 10.05 7.62
CA ASP A 88 12.14 8.65 8.04
C ASP A 88 11.39 7.72 7.07
N TRP A 89 10.82 8.22 5.96
CA TRP A 89 9.95 7.42 5.08
C TRP A 89 10.61 6.13 4.58
N ILE A 90 11.91 6.17 4.28
CA ILE A 90 12.65 5.00 3.78
C ILE A 90 12.60 3.87 4.80
N GLU A 91 12.84 4.14 6.07
CA GLU A 91 12.78 3.11 7.11
C GLU A 91 11.36 2.87 7.60
N GLY A 92 10.50 3.88 7.59
CA GLY A 92 9.18 3.84 8.21
C GLY A 92 8.08 3.25 7.33
N ILE A 93 8.09 3.51 6.02
CA ILE A 93 7.00 3.08 5.13
C ILE A 93 7.43 2.15 3.99
N SER A 94 8.73 2.00 3.70
CA SER A 94 9.18 1.16 2.56
C SER A 94 8.58 -0.25 2.55
N PRO A 95 8.47 -0.99 3.69
CA PRO A 95 7.83 -2.31 3.66
C PRO A 95 6.37 -2.28 3.18
N ILE A 96 5.62 -1.22 3.51
CA ILE A 96 4.23 -1.05 3.07
C ILE A 96 4.20 -0.63 1.60
N HIS A 97 5.04 0.33 1.21
CA HIS A 97 5.16 0.82 -0.16
C HIS A 97 5.54 -0.29 -1.14
N GLU A 98 6.56 -1.08 -0.84
CA GLU A 98 6.97 -2.24 -1.64
C GLU A 98 5.87 -3.30 -1.74
N THR A 99 5.13 -3.53 -0.64
CA THR A 99 4.01 -4.46 -0.64
C THR A 99 2.87 -3.98 -1.53
N GLU A 100 2.49 -2.70 -1.46
CA GLU A 100 1.43 -2.16 -2.31
C GLU A 100 1.82 -2.12 -3.78
N ARG A 101 3.11 -1.89 -4.11
CA ARG A 101 3.61 -2.00 -5.49
C ARG A 101 3.48 -3.43 -6.03
N ARG A 102 3.89 -4.44 -5.27
CA ARG A 102 3.68 -5.86 -5.65
C ARG A 102 2.21 -6.20 -5.79
N ASN A 103 1.36 -5.77 -4.85
CA ASN A 103 -0.08 -5.99 -4.91
C ASN A 103 -0.69 -5.39 -6.17
N TYR A 104 -0.22 -4.22 -6.60
CA TYR A 104 -0.70 -3.59 -7.82
C TYR A 104 -0.27 -4.33 -9.09
N LEU A 105 0.95 -4.87 -9.14
CA LEU A 105 1.37 -5.78 -10.22
C LEU A 105 0.47 -7.02 -10.28
N PHE A 106 0.11 -7.60 -9.14
CA PHE A 106 -0.77 -8.77 -9.09
C PHE A 106 -2.16 -8.47 -9.61
N ALA A 107 -2.74 -7.36 -9.15
CA ALA A 107 -4.05 -6.92 -9.61
C ALA A 107 -4.05 -6.67 -11.12
N ALA A 108 -3.03 -5.98 -11.64
CA ALA A 108 -2.89 -5.70 -13.07
C ALA A 108 -2.72 -6.96 -13.92
N LYS A 109 -2.13 -8.02 -13.37
CA LYS A 109 -1.95 -9.32 -14.03
C LYS A 109 -3.20 -10.19 -13.98
N SER A 110 -4.00 -10.10 -12.92
CA SER A 110 -5.10 -11.03 -12.63
C SER A 110 -6.45 -10.60 -13.21
N GLU A 111 -6.68 -9.31 -13.46
CA GLU A 111 -7.99 -8.77 -13.81
C GLU A 111 -7.93 -7.68 -14.89
N THR A 112 -9.08 -7.34 -15.46
CA THR A 112 -9.17 -6.23 -16.45
C THR A 112 -8.95 -4.87 -15.80
N TRP A 113 -8.47 -3.89 -16.57
CA TRP A 113 -8.22 -2.52 -16.10
C TRP A 113 -9.41 -1.92 -15.33
N LEU A 114 -10.64 -2.09 -15.84
CA LEU A 114 -11.84 -1.51 -15.21
C LEU A 114 -12.12 -2.16 -13.84
N LYS A 115 -11.96 -3.48 -13.74
CA LYS A 115 -12.15 -4.21 -12.48
C LYS A 115 -11.06 -3.88 -11.47
N VAL A 116 -9.79 -3.88 -11.90
CA VAL A 116 -8.65 -3.44 -11.08
C VAL A 116 -8.90 -2.03 -10.54
N LYS A 117 -9.29 -1.08 -11.39
CA LYS A 117 -9.57 0.29 -10.98
C LYS A 117 -10.62 0.36 -9.89
N SER A 118 -11.71 -0.40 -10.02
CA SER A 118 -12.80 -0.41 -9.04
C SER A 118 -12.35 -0.86 -7.64
N HIS A 119 -11.34 -1.74 -7.55
CA HIS A 119 -10.75 -2.19 -6.28
C HIS A 119 -9.89 -1.12 -5.57
N TYR A 120 -9.70 0.06 -6.17
CA TYR A 120 -9.02 1.21 -5.57
C TYR A 120 -9.96 2.38 -5.26
N ASP A 121 -11.24 2.26 -5.59
CA ASP A 121 -12.26 3.20 -5.14
C ASP A 121 -12.45 3.08 -3.62
N MET A 122 -12.79 4.19 -2.98
CA MET A 122 -13.02 4.30 -1.54
C MET A 122 -14.39 4.94 -1.28
N GLU A 123 -14.86 4.83 -0.04
CA GLU A 123 -16.11 5.45 0.42
C GLU A 123 -16.09 6.99 0.29
N ASP A 124 -17.25 7.61 0.47
CA ASP A 124 -17.45 9.07 0.43
C ASP A 124 -17.05 9.73 -0.90
N GLY A 125 -17.22 9.01 -2.02
CA GLY A 125 -16.96 9.54 -3.37
C GLY A 125 -15.48 9.60 -3.75
N GLN A 126 -14.59 8.99 -2.96
CA GLN A 126 -13.16 8.91 -3.24
C GLN A 126 -12.84 7.83 -4.29
N ALA A 127 -13.43 7.94 -5.48
CA ALA A 127 -13.11 7.10 -6.63
C ALA A 127 -11.69 7.38 -7.13
N VAL A 128 -10.90 6.36 -7.44
CA VAL A 128 -9.58 6.55 -8.04
C VAL A 128 -9.77 7.18 -9.43
N PRO A 129 -9.12 8.30 -9.78
CA PRO A 129 -9.42 9.00 -11.03
C PRO A 129 -8.81 8.29 -12.25
N PHE A 130 -7.67 7.62 -12.08
CA PHE A 130 -6.97 6.88 -13.12
C PHE A 130 -6.00 5.87 -12.48
N LEU A 131 -5.59 4.87 -13.25
CA LEU A 131 -4.48 3.99 -12.91
C LEU A 131 -3.28 4.32 -13.80
N ARG A 132 -2.07 4.17 -13.27
CA ARG A 132 -0.82 4.37 -14.01
C ARG A 132 0.09 3.15 -13.84
N PRO A 133 0.68 2.61 -14.92
CA PRO A 133 1.72 1.59 -14.79
C PRO A 133 2.83 2.05 -13.84
N LEU A 134 3.37 1.13 -13.04
CA LEU A 134 4.48 1.44 -12.13
C LEU A 134 5.69 1.96 -12.90
N ILE A 135 6.32 3.00 -12.36
CA ILE A 135 7.52 3.61 -12.93
C ILE A 135 8.74 3.14 -12.14
N GLY A 136 9.86 2.95 -12.84
CA GLY A 136 11.12 2.58 -12.21
C GLY A 136 11.13 1.18 -11.60
N VAL A 137 10.27 0.27 -12.09
CA VAL A 137 10.25 -1.12 -11.64
C VAL A 137 11.58 -1.76 -11.98
N THR A 138 12.26 -2.27 -10.95
CA THR A 138 13.55 -2.95 -11.13
C THR A 138 13.34 -4.40 -11.55
N GLU A 139 14.31 -5.02 -12.22
CA GLU A 139 14.25 -6.45 -12.54
C GLU A 139 14.07 -7.31 -11.29
N ARG A 140 14.75 -6.94 -10.19
CA ARG A 140 14.58 -7.57 -8.88
C ARG A 140 13.14 -7.50 -8.38
N GLU A 141 12.47 -6.36 -8.54
CA GLU A 141 11.07 -6.17 -8.16
C GLU A 141 10.14 -7.05 -9.01
N ILE A 142 10.38 -7.12 -10.33
CA ILE A 142 9.62 -7.99 -11.24
C ILE A 142 9.79 -9.46 -10.84
N THR A 143 11.02 -9.94 -10.69
CA THR A 143 11.31 -11.34 -10.32
C THR A 143 10.72 -11.69 -8.96
N SER A 144 10.81 -10.79 -7.98
CA SER A 144 10.18 -10.99 -6.67
C SER A 144 8.65 -11.05 -6.77
N ALA A 145 8.04 -10.20 -7.61
CA ALA A 145 6.61 -10.26 -7.85
C ALA A 145 6.21 -11.58 -8.53
N GLU A 146 6.91 -12.01 -9.57
CA GLU A 146 6.64 -13.29 -10.27
C GLU A 146 6.78 -14.51 -9.37
N SER A 147 7.79 -14.54 -8.48
CA SER A 147 7.95 -15.62 -7.49
C SER A 147 6.75 -15.66 -6.54
N ASN A 148 6.42 -14.52 -5.92
CA ASN A 148 5.31 -14.43 -4.98
C ASN A 148 3.95 -14.73 -5.65
N TRP A 149 3.78 -14.37 -6.92
CA TRP A 149 2.61 -14.71 -7.71
C TRP A 149 2.49 -16.22 -7.91
N SER A 150 3.60 -16.88 -8.21
CA SER A 150 3.67 -18.33 -8.37
C SER A 150 3.35 -19.07 -7.06
N ASP A 151 3.89 -18.58 -5.93
CA ASP A 151 3.56 -19.12 -4.60
C ASP A 151 2.08 -18.95 -4.26
N TRP A 152 1.49 -17.78 -4.60
CA TRP A 152 0.07 -17.53 -4.40
C TRP A 152 -0.80 -18.43 -5.26
N LEU A 153 -0.45 -18.64 -6.53
CA LEU A 153 -1.15 -19.59 -7.40
C LEU A 153 -1.01 -21.02 -6.87
N ALA A 154 0.15 -21.42 -6.34
CA ALA A 154 0.32 -22.72 -5.69
C ALA A 154 -0.58 -22.84 -4.44
N MET A 155 -0.73 -21.75 -3.67
CA MET A 155 -1.71 -21.63 -2.58
C MET A 155 -3.16 -21.50 -3.08
N GLN A 156 -3.44 -21.28 -4.35
CA GLN A 156 -4.80 -21.42 -4.89
C GLN A 156 -5.05 -22.87 -5.34
N ASP A 157 -4.03 -23.48 -5.94
CA ASP A 157 -4.00 -24.87 -6.38
C ASP A 157 -3.97 -25.89 -5.23
N TRP A 158 -3.66 -25.49 -3.99
CA TRP A 158 -3.75 -26.38 -2.81
C TRP A 158 -5.13 -27.05 -2.63
N MET A 159 -6.18 -26.48 -3.24
CA MET A 159 -7.53 -27.04 -3.26
C MET A 159 -7.70 -28.21 -4.26
N LEU A 160 -6.67 -28.58 -5.03
CA LEU A 160 -6.71 -29.64 -6.06
C LEU A 160 -5.88 -30.91 -5.72
N GLY A 161 -5.34 -31.02 -4.50
CA GLY A 161 -4.58 -32.20 -4.06
C GLY A 161 -3.06 -32.08 -4.24
N PRO A 162 -2.25 -32.99 -3.65
CA PRO A 162 -0.84 -32.73 -3.38
C PRO A 162 -0.03 -32.71 -4.67
N ARG A 163 0.50 -31.54 -5.04
CA ARG A 163 1.80 -31.47 -5.71
C ARG A 163 2.88 -31.40 -4.63
N ALA A 164 3.07 -32.50 -3.90
CA ALA A 164 4.33 -32.69 -3.22
C ALA A 164 5.44 -32.64 -4.28
N PRO A 165 6.58 -31.98 -4.03
CA PRO A 165 7.76 -32.19 -4.85
C PRO A 165 8.03 -33.70 -4.93
N PRO A 166 8.55 -34.26 -6.04
CA PRO A 166 9.00 -35.63 -6.04
C PRO A 166 10.11 -35.77 -4.98
N GLY A 167 9.72 -36.20 -3.79
CA GLY A 167 10.62 -36.67 -2.76
C GLY A 167 11.19 -37.98 -3.27
N GLU A 168 12.51 -37.98 -3.45
CA GLU A 168 13.42 -39.11 -3.46
C GLU A 168 12.90 -40.40 -4.09
N GLU A 169 13.42 -40.66 -5.30
CA GLU A 169 13.58 -41.96 -5.93
C GLU A 169 13.10 -43.13 -5.07
N ASP A 170 11.94 -43.65 -5.46
CA ASP A 170 11.58 -45.04 -5.24
C ASP A 170 12.68 -45.91 -5.85
N SER A 171 13.73 -46.15 -5.06
CA SER A 171 14.77 -47.13 -5.35
C SER A 171 14.11 -48.48 -5.17
N GLY A 172 13.39 -48.84 -6.24
CA GLY A 172 12.66 -50.07 -6.38
C GLY A 172 13.48 -51.25 -5.89
N GLY A 173 12.87 -52.00 -4.99
CA GLY A 173 13.39 -53.29 -4.60
C GLY A 173 13.54 -54.23 -5.80
N SER A 174 14.65 -54.96 -5.75
CA SER A 174 14.78 -56.39 -6.06
C SER A 174 15.17 -56.81 -7.49
N ARG A 175 16.32 -57.50 -7.53
CA ARG A 175 16.79 -58.66 -8.34
C ARG A 175 18.23 -58.93 -7.85
N ASP A 176 18.67 -60.07 -7.34
CA ASP A 176 18.20 -61.45 -7.28
C ASP A 176 18.64 -62.09 -5.94
#